data_AF-A0AAE9XI53-F1
#
_entry.id   AF-A0AAE9XI53-F1
#
_cell.length_a   1.000
_cell.length_b   1.000
_cell.length_c   1.000
_cell.angle_alpha   90.00
_cell.angle_beta   90.00
_cell.angle_gamma   90.00
#
_symmetry.space_group_name_H-M   'P 1'
#
loop_
_entity.id
_entity.type
_entity.pdbx_description
1 polymer ?
#
loop_
_entity_poly.entity_id
_entity_poly.type
_entity_poly.pdbx_seq_one_letter_code
_entity_poly.pdbx_strand_id
1 'polypeptide(L)'
;MKKALLIGAALLGAVSFASAQSLSTIKVQNNSVQQPREEATIQVCGELAEQVDCIGTGNSAIIAAAAKFESDDLESYVGWEIMSVDFFPGYKACKYTSAVWADDMTILGQSEDSDPEMQTINNLALKTSVKIEAGKNYIVGYIANTAGGHPIGCDQGPAVDGYGDLVSISEDGGATFPPFESLHQAVPTLNYNIYVVVHLKKGEGVEAVLTNDKANAYVQNGVIYVAGANGRQVSLFDMNGKVVYTGVSETIAAPQKGMYILRVGAKSIKLAI
;
A
#
# COMPACT_ATOMS: atom_id res chain seq x y z
N MET A 1 33.67 -68.43 6.97
CA MET A 1 32.22 -68.70 7.02
C MET A 1 31.65 -68.16 8.33
N LYS A 2 30.56 -67.41 8.24
CA LYS A 2 29.50 -67.13 9.25
C LYS A 2 29.87 -66.84 10.72
N LYS A 3 29.52 -65.61 11.12
CA LYS A 3 28.81 -65.17 12.35
C LYS A 3 28.58 -66.24 13.44
N ALA A 4 28.99 -65.93 14.66
CA ALA A 4 28.16 -65.97 15.87
C ALA A 4 28.99 -65.54 17.08
N LEU A 5 28.54 -64.55 17.85
CA LEU A 5 28.81 -64.55 19.28
C LEU A 5 27.49 -64.37 20.02
N LEU A 6 27.14 -65.45 20.72
CA LEU A 6 25.98 -65.62 21.59
C LEU A 6 26.16 -64.81 22.87
N ILE A 7 25.09 -64.07 23.20
CA ILE A 7 24.31 -64.13 24.45
C ILE A 7 25.06 -64.53 25.74
N GLY A 8 25.05 -63.62 26.72
CA GLY A 8 25.29 -63.93 28.13
C GLY A 8 24.82 -62.79 29.02
N ALA A 9 23.59 -62.87 29.50
CA ALA A 9 22.94 -61.91 30.40
C ALA A 9 23.46 -62.03 31.84
N ALA A 10 23.50 -60.90 32.57
CA ALA A 10 23.37 -60.89 34.03
C ALA A 10 22.75 -59.57 34.54
N LEU A 11 21.56 -59.75 35.13
CA LEU A 11 20.87 -59.03 36.23
C LEU A 11 21.08 -57.51 36.41
N LEU A 12 20.03 -56.70 36.21
CA LEU A 12 19.01 -56.32 37.20
C LEU A 12 19.53 -55.57 38.44
N GLY A 13 19.46 -54.24 38.36
CA GLY A 13 19.27 -53.34 39.49
C GLY A 13 18.25 -52.28 39.08
N ALA A 14 16.98 -52.50 39.41
CA ALA A 14 15.92 -51.53 39.19
C ALA A 14 16.02 -50.43 40.26
N VAL A 15 16.13 -49.18 39.82
CA VAL A 15 15.82 -47.99 40.63
C VAL A 15 14.89 -47.14 39.79
N SER A 16 13.61 -47.11 40.17
CA SER A 16 12.63 -46.23 39.56
C SER A 16 12.82 -44.81 40.09
N PHE A 17 12.98 -43.84 39.20
CA PHE A 17 12.70 -42.45 39.52
C PHE A 17 11.83 -41.84 38.42
N ALA A 18 10.81 -41.14 38.92
CA ALA A 18 9.78 -40.32 38.30
C ALA A 18 9.93 -39.91 36.83
N SER A 19 8.79 -39.93 36.14
CA SER A 19 8.53 -39.31 34.85
C SER A 19 9.06 -37.87 34.77
N ALA A 20 10.10 -37.66 33.98
CA ALA A 20 10.37 -36.36 33.39
C ALA A 20 9.38 -36.15 32.23
N GLN A 21 8.38 -35.31 32.45
CA GLN A 21 7.57 -34.79 31.36
C GLN A 21 8.48 -34.08 30.37
N SER A 22 8.29 -34.35 29.09
CA SER A 22 9.09 -33.80 27.99
C SER A 22 9.18 -32.28 28.08
N LEU A 23 10.41 -31.76 28.04
CA LEU A 23 10.71 -30.38 27.66
C LEU A 23 10.06 -30.12 26.29
N SER A 24 8.93 -29.43 26.28
CA SER A 24 8.35 -28.93 25.04
C SER A 24 9.29 -27.88 24.47
N THR A 25 9.87 -28.20 23.31
CA THR A 25 10.61 -27.28 22.45
C THR A 25 9.82 -25.96 22.34
N ILE A 26 10.37 -24.88 22.89
CA ILE A 26 9.91 -23.52 22.55
C ILE A 26 10.18 -23.37 21.06
N LYS A 27 9.13 -23.47 20.24
CA LYS A 27 9.18 -23.04 18.86
C LYS A 27 9.38 -21.52 18.91
N VAL A 28 10.61 -21.08 18.63
CA VAL A 28 10.86 -19.69 18.28
C VAL A 28 9.97 -19.41 17.07
N GLN A 29 8.86 -18.71 17.28
CA GLN A 29 8.14 -18.11 16.17
C GLN A 29 9.07 -17.05 15.61
N ASN A 30 9.68 -17.36 14.47
CA ASN A 30 10.21 -16.34 13.59
C ASN A 30 9.00 -15.51 13.13
N ASN A 31 8.60 -14.53 13.93
CA ASN A 31 7.87 -13.38 13.41
C ASN A 31 8.86 -12.69 12.48
N SER A 32 8.81 -13.03 11.20
CA SER A 32 9.35 -12.20 10.15
C SER A 32 8.80 -10.80 10.40
N VAL A 33 9.66 -9.89 10.82
CA VAL A 33 9.37 -8.47 10.74
C VAL A 33 9.13 -8.23 9.25
N GLN A 34 7.87 -8.15 8.83
CA GLN A 34 7.55 -7.72 7.47
C GLN A 34 8.20 -6.35 7.33
N GLN A 35 9.16 -6.24 6.41
CA GLN A 35 9.70 -4.93 6.04
C GLN A 35 8.50 -4.02 5.72
N PRO A 36 8.53 -2.75 6.15
CA PRO A 36 7.45 -1.83 5.80
C PRO A 36 7.28 -1.88 4.28
N ARG A 37 6.07 -2.19 3.82
CA ARG A 37 5.74 -2.30 2.40
C ARG A 37 6.16 -0.99 1.71
N GLU A 38 7.16 -1.06 0.84
CA GLU A 38 7.72 0.11 0.14
C GLU A 38 6.93 0.47 -1.13
N GLU A 39 6.07 -0.45 -1.57
CA GLU A 39 5.24 -0.33 -2.77
C GLU A 39 3.83 -0.78 -2.49
N ALA A 40 2.82 -0.04 -2.94
CA ALA A 40 1.41 -0.38 -2.76
C ALA A 40 0.67 -0.30 -4.09
N THR A 41 -0.48 -0.94 -4.16
CA THR A 41 -1.40 -0.79 -5.28
C THR A 41 -2.77 -0.35 -4.77
N ILE A 42 -3.40 0.56 -5.49
CA ILE A 42 -4.79 0.98 -5.25
C ILE A 42 -5.58 0.84 -6.57
N GLN A 43 -6.85 0.52 -6.47
CA GLN A 43 -7.75 0.33 -7.61
C GLN A 43 -9.21 0.53 -7.17
N VAL A 44 -10.07 0.95 -8.09
CA VAL A 44 -11.52 1.01 -7.88
C VAL A 44 -12.14 -0.16 -8.61
N CYS A 45 -12.52 -1.20 -7.85
CA CYS A 45 -12.82 -2.52 -8.41
C CYS A 45 -11.68 -3.00 -9.36
N GLY A 46 -11.92 -3.91 -10.30
CA GLY A 46 -10.89 -4.29 -11.27
C GLY A 46 -10.47 -5.76 -11.27
N GLU A 47 -11.30 -6.68 -10.77
CA GLU A 47 -11.09 -8.09 -11.09
C GLU A 47 -11.51 -8.34 -12.55
N LEU A 48 -10.51 -8.55 -13.41
CA LEU A 48 -10.75 -8.95 -14.79
C LEU A 48 -11.28 -10.38 -14.86
N ALA A 49 -12.26 -10.61 -15.73
CA ALA A 49 -12.67 -11.96 -16.10
C ALA A 49 -11.64 -12.64 -17.00
N GLU A 50 -11.79 -13.96 -17.18
CA GLU A 50 -11.00 -14.73 -18.14
C GLU A 50 -11.13 -14.20 -19.58
N GLN A 51 -12.32 -13.67 -19.92
CA GLN A 51 -12.54 -12.89 -21.12
C GLN A 51 -12.84 -11.44 -20.73
N VAL A 52 -11.99 -10.52 -21.19
CA VAL A 52 -12.09 -9.09 -20.86
C VAL A 52 -12.92 -8.36 -21.90
N ASP A 53 -13.99 -7.71 -21.44
CA ASP A 53 -14.78 -6.81 -22.27
C ASP A 53 -14.04 -5.48 -22.45
N CYS A 54 -14.13 -4.91 -23.65
CA CYS A 54 -13.53 -3.62 -23.96
C CYS A 54 -14.55 -2.69 -24.61
N ILE A 55 -14.46 -1.40 -24.31
CA ILE A 55 -15.34 -0.35 -24.81
C ILE A 55 -14.58 0.70 -25.64
N GLY A 56 -15.33 1.47 -26.42
CA GLY A 56 -14.83 2.55 -27.26
C GLY A 56 -15.90 3.06 -28.21
N THR A 57 -15.52 4.02 -29.07
CA THR A 57 -16.45 4.66 -30.01
C THR A 57 -16.60 3.90 -31.33
N GLY A 58 -15.77 2.87 -31.57
CA GLY A 58 -15.66 2.19 -32.85
C GLY A 58 -14.95 3.00 -33.95
N ASN A 59 -14.72 4.29 -33.73
CA ASN A 59 -14.13 5.24 -34.67
C ASN A 59 -12.84 5.85 -34.12
N SER A 60 -12.13 6.62 -34.93
CA SER A 60 -10.97 7.36 -34.43
C SER A 60 -11.40 8.38 -33.37
N ALA A 61 -10.75 8.35 -32.22
CA ALA A 61 -11.03 9.19 -31.07
C ALA A 61 -9.84 9.22 -30.12
N ILE A 62 -9.77 10.26 -29.29
CA ILE A 62 -8.86 10.31 -28.13
C ILE A 62 -9.74 10.21 -26.88
N ILE A 63 -9.57 9.12 -26.14
CA ILE A 63 -10.43 8.74 -25.01
C ILE A 63 -9.55 8.66 -23.76
N ALA A 64 -9.87 9.41 -22.71
CA ALA A 64 -9.33 9.20 -21.38
C ALA A 64 -10.30 8.31 -20.60
N ALA A 65 -9.78 7.26 -19.97
CA ALA A 65 -10.52 6.35 -19.11
C ALA A 65 -9.78 6.21 -17.78
N ALA A 66 -10.49 6.34 -16.66
CA ALA A 66 -9.84 6.53 -15.37
C ALA A 66 -10.66 6.01 -14.19
N ALA A 67 -9.99 5.98 -13.04
CA ALA A 67 -10.59 5.83 -11.73
C ALA A 67 -10.31 7.06 -10.86
N LYS A 68 -11.25 7.44 -9.99
CA LYS A 68 -11.10 8.54 -9.02
C LYS A 68 -10.83 8.00 -7.63
N PHE A 69 -9.89 8.65 -6.95
CA PHE A 69 -9.50 8.39 -5.58
C PHE A 69 -9.65 9.67 -4.77
N GLU A 70 -10.46 9.63 -3.72
CA GLU A 70 -10.73 10.79 -2.88
C GLU A 70 -9.70 10.91 -1.75
N SER A 71 -9.60 12.11 -1.17
CA SER A 71 -8.63 12.40 -0.11
C SER A 71 -8.71 11.42 1.06
N ASP A 72 -9.92 10.98 1.38
CA ASP A 72 -10.21 10.09 2.51
C ASP A 72 -9.67 8.68 2.27
N ASP A 73 -9.74 8.19 1.01
CA ASP A 73 -9.17 6.90 0.61
C ASP A 73 -7.64 6.94 0.53
N LEU A 74 -7.08 8.15 0.36
CA LEU A 74 -5.65 8.38 0.16
C LEU A 74 -4.91 8.78 1.44
N GLU A 75 -5.58 8.92 2.59
CA GLU A 75 -4.96 9.37 3.85
C GLU A 75 -3.73 8.54 4.25
N SER A 76 -3.79 7.21 4.05
CA SER A 76 -2.68 6.30 4.38
C SER A 76 -1.50 6.39 3.39
N TYR A 77 -1.70 7.06 2.26
CA TYR A 77 -0.74 7.19 1.17
C TYR A 77 -0.25 8.63 1.00
N VAL A 78 -0.63 9.56 1.87
CA VAL A 78 -0.06 10.92 1.88
C VAL A 78 1.47 10.83 1.99
N GLY A 79 2.16 11.54 1.09
CA GLY A 79 3.61 11.52 0.96
C GLY A 79 4.17 10.36 0.13
N TRP A 80 3.34 9.42 -0.30
CA TRP A 80 3.70 8.43 -1.30
C TRP A 80 3.62 9.03 -2.70
N GLU A 81 4.18 8.33 -3.68
CA GLU A 81 4.22 8.74 -5.07
C GLU A 81 3.49 7.74 -5.96
N ILE A 82 2.67 8.24 -6.88
CA ILE A 82 2.08 7.48 -7.99
C ILE A 82 3.16 7.29 -9.05
N MET A 83 3.43 6.04 -9.40
CA MET A 83 4.56 5.66 -10.26
C MET A 83 4.12 5.20 -11.65
N SER A 84 3.12 4.33 -11.70
CA SER A 84 2.69 3.69 -12.93
C SER A 84 1.25 3.22 -12.82
N VAL A 85 0.67 2.90 -13.97
CA VAL A 85 -0.71 2.43 -14.09
C VAL A 85 -0.72 1.14 -14.88
N ASP A 86 -1.32 0.08 -14.30
CA ASP A 86 -1.73 -1.08 -15.08
C ASP A 86 -3.04 -0.80 -15.78
N PHE A 87 -3.12 -1.25 -17.02
CA PHE A 87 -4.30 -1.14 -17.86
C PHE A 87 -4.39 -2.35 -18.80
N PHE A 88 -5.56 -2.51 -19.44
CA PHE A 88 -5.81 -3.58 -20.39
C PHE A 88 -6.18 -2.99 -21.77
N PRO A 89 -5.30 -3.07 -22.79
CA PRO A 89 -5.58 -2.56 -24.12
C PRO A 89 -6.51 -3.48 -24.90
N GLY A 90 -7.62 -2.92 -25.38
CA GLY A 90 -8.60 -3.65 -26.20
C GLY A 90 -8.39 -3.52 -27.72
N TYR A 91 -7.58 -2.56 -28.18
CA TYR A 91 -7.38 -2.32 -29.62
C TYR A 91 -5.92 -2.00 -30.01
N LYS A 92 -5.44 -2.64 -31.09
CA LYS A 92 -4.03 -2.55 -31.51
C LYS A 92 -3.67 -1.26 -32.24
N ALA A 93 -4.57 -0.72 -33.05
CA ALA A 93 -4.32 0.53 -33.78
C ALA A 93 -4.65 1.74 -32.89
N CYS A 94 -3.92 1.83 -31.77
CA CYS A 94 -4.10 2.83 -30.74
C CYS A 94 -2.77 3.10 -30.03
N LYS A 95 -2.51 4.37 -29.67
CA LYS A 95 -1.41 4.75 -28.78
C LYS A 95 -1.95 4.96 -27.38
N TYR A 96 -1.25 4.40 -26.39
CA TYR A 96 -1.68 4.45 -24.99
C TYR A 96 -0.67 5.23 -24.15
N THR A 97 -1.16 6.08 -23.26
CA THR A 97 -0.36 6.76 -22.22
C THR A 97 -1.06 6.65 -20.87
N SER A 98 -0.33 6.43 -19.78
CA SER A 98 -0.91 6.63 -18.44
C SER A 98 -0.88 8.11 -18.08
N ALA A 99 -1.87 8.55 -17.29
CA ALA A 99 -1.97 9.92 -16.84
C ALA A 99 -2.61 10.03 -15.45
N VAL A 100 -2.24 11.10 -14.76
CA VAL A 100 -2.78 11.51 -13.46
C VAL A 100 -3.32 12.92 -13.61
N TRP A 101 -4.56 13.14 -13.21
CA TRP A 101 -5.25 14.43 -13.26
C TRP A 101 -5.66 14.89 -11.86
N ALA A 102 -5.68 16.20 -11.68
CA ALA A 102 -6.43 16.85 -10.60
C ALA A 102 -7.92 16.96 -10.97
N ASP A 103 -8.78 17.31 -10.00
CA ASP A 103 -10.22 17.49 -10.21
C ASP A 103 -10.57 18.54 -11.28
N ASP A 104 -9.67 19.51 -11.54
CA ASP A 104 -9.85 20.56 -12.55
C ASP A 104 -9.34 20.16 -13.96
N MET A 105 -9.08 18.87 -14.17
CA MET A 105 -8.51 18.28 -15.39
C MET A 105 -7.05 18.66 -15.68
N THR A 106 -6.35 19.33 -14.75
CA THR A 106 -4.90 19.56 -14.90
C THR A 106 -4.16 18.23 -14.86
N ILE A 107 -3.35 17.94 -15.90
CA ILE A 107 -2.46 16.79 -15.92
C ILE A 107 -1.28 17.05 -14.97
N LEU A 108 -1.16 16.20 -13.95
CA LEU A 108 -0.08 16.23 -12.95
C LEU A 108 1.09 15.33 -13.35
N GLY A 109 0.83 14.28 -14.13
CA GLY A 109 1.84 13.35 -14.62
C GLY A 109 1.34 12.54 -15.81
N GLN A 110 2.26 12.15 -16.69
CA GLN A 110 1.95 11.34 -17.88
C GLN A 110 3.14 10.46 -18.27
N SER A 111 2.88 9.32 -18.92
CA SER A 111 3.91 8.48 -19.55
C SER A 111 4.33 8.97 -20.95
N GLU A 112 5.28 8.28 -21.57
CA GLU A 112 5.47 8.31 -23.03
C GLU A 112 4.39 7.46 -23.72
N ASP A 113 4.20 7.68 -25.03
CA ASP A 113 3.38 6.83 -25.90
C ASP A 113 3.89 5.38 -25.88
N SER A 114 2.95 4.44 -25.77
CA SER A 114 3.22 3.01 -25.76
C SER A 114 2.43 2.26 -26.83
N ASP A 115 3.07 1.20 -27.36
CA ASP A 115 2.46 0.14 -28.17
C ASP A 115 2.38 -1.13 -27.30
N PRO A 116 1.31 -1.30 -26.50
CA PRO A 116 1.25 -2.37 -25.51
C PRO A 116 1.02 -3.75 -26.13
N GLU A 117 1.28 -4.80 -25.36
CA GLU A 117 0.90 -6.16 -25.72
C GLU A 117 -0.62 -6.32 -25.61
N MET A 118 -1.25 -6.81 -26.67
CA MET A 118 -2.71 -6.91 -26.71
C MET A 118 -3.23 -8.04 -25.82
N GLN A 119 -4.43 -7.86 -25.28
CA GLN A 119 -5.17 -8.89 -24.53
C GLN A 119 -4.44 -9.40 -23.26
N THR A 120 -3.62 -8.54 -22.67
CA THR A 120 -2.93 -8.79 -21.40
C THR A 120 -2.80 -7.49 -20.63
N ILE A 121 -2.54 -7.59 -19.32
CA ILE A 121 -2.29 -6.43 -18.48
C ILE A 121 -0.92 -5.85 -18.85
N ASN A 122 -0.88 -4.53 -19.09
CA ASN A 122 0.33 -3.79 -19.36
C ASN A 122 0.53 -2.72 -18.29
N ASN A 123 1.78 -2.41 -17.94
CA ASN A 123 2.12 -1.34 -17.02
C ASN A 123 2.74 -0.15 -17.77
N LEU A 124 2.22 1.07 -17.54
CA LEU A 124 2.77 2.31 -18.08
C LEU A 124 3.31 3.19 -16.96
N ALA A 125 4.63 3.31 -16.90
CA ALA A 125 5.32 4.19 -15.97
C ALA A 125 5.21 5.66 -16.38
N LEU A 126 4.90 6.52 -15.41
CA LEU A 126 4.91 7.97 -15.59
C LEU A 126 6.35 8.45 -15.82
N LYS A 127 6.53 9.50 -16.64
CA LYS A 127 7.86 10.15 -16.81
C LYS A 127 8.37 10.77 -15.52
N THR A 128 7.44 11.26 -14.70
CA THR A 128 7.70 11.86 -13.40
C THR A 128 6.61 11.37 -12.47
N SER A 129 7.01 10.84 -11.32
CA SER A 129 6.08 10.37 -10.31
C SER A 129 5.28 11.54 -9.73
N VAL A 130 4.06 11.27 -9.26
CA VAL A 130 3.16 12.29 -8.70
C VAL A 130 3.02 12.06 -7.20
N LYS A 131 3.48 13.02 -6.40
CA LYS A 131 3.33 12.95 -4.94
C LYS A 131 1.86 13.13 -4.54
N ILE A 132 1.41 12.26 -3.65
CA ILE A 132 0.09 12.34 -3.02
C ILE A 132 0.16 13.36 -1.89
N GLU A 133 -0.61 14.44 -2.02
CA GLU A 133 -0.74 15.51 -1.05
C GLU A 133 -1.98 15.32 -0.18
N ALA A 134 -1.90 15.76 1.08
CA ALA A 134 -3.03 15.68 2.00
C ALA A 134 -4.21 16.53 1.51
N GLY A 135 -5.43 15.97 1.60
CA GLY A 135 -6.66 16.69 1.25
C GLY A 135 -6.86 16.93 -0.26
N LYS A 136 -6.16 16.19 -1.11
CA LYS A 136 -6.31 16.23 -2.58
C LYS A 136 -6.94 14.94 -3.09
N ASN A 137 -7.79 15.08 -4.09
CA ASN A 137 -8.31 13.97 -4.88
C ASN A 137 -7.45 13.80 -6.13
N TYR A 138 -7.43 12.59 -6.66
CA TYR A 138 -6.68 12.25 -7.87
C TYR A 138 -7.56 11.40 -8.77
N ILE A 139 -7.56 11.73 -10.06
CA ILE A 139 -8.12 10.89 -11.11
C ILE A 139 -6.92 10.26 -11.81
N VAL A 140 -6.87 8.93 -11.90
CA VAL A 140 -5.73 8.19 -12.43
C VAL A 140 -6.20 7.17 -13.44
N GLY A 141 -5.52 7.06 -14.56
CA GLY A 141 -5.93 6.16 -15.63
C GLY A 141 -5.01 6.24 -16.83
N TYR A 142 -5.61 6.14 -18.01
CA TYR A 142 -4.88 6.15 -19.28
C TYR A 142 -5.68 6.84 -20.39
N ILE A 143 -4.93 7.34 -21.37
CA ILE A 143 -5.44 7.95 -22.60
C ILE A 143 -5.17 6.97 -23.74
N ALA A 144 -6.22 6.67 -24.50
CA ALA A 144 -6.21 5.88 -25.71
C ALA A 144 -6.44 6.81 -26.92
N ASN A 145 -5.39 7.09 -27.69
CA ASN A 145 -5.50 7.73 -29.00
C ASN A 145 -5.69 6.64 -30.06
N THR A 146 -6.94 6.35 -30.37
CA THR A 146 -7.32 5.21 -31.20
C THR A 146 -7.68 5.62 -32.63
N ALA A 147 -7.34 4.76 -33.59
CA ALA A 147 -7.85 4.86 -34.96
C ALA A 147 -9.25 4.22 -35.13
N GLY A 148 -9.76 3.52 -34.11
CA GLY A 148 -11.05 2.81 -34.17
C GLY A 148 -11.32 1.88 -32.98
N GLY A 149 -12.30 1.00 -33.13
CA GLY A 149 -12.51 -0.14 -32.23
C GLY A 149 -12.82 0.24 -30.78
N HIS A 150 -12.43 -0.66 -29.86
CA HIS A 150 -12.76 -0.60 -28.43
C HIS A 150 -11.48 -0.74 -27.59
N PRO A 151 -10.74 0.36 -27.34
CA PRO A 151 -9.42 0.29 -26.72
C PRO A 151 -9.44 0.14 -25.19
N ILE A 152 -10.55 0.40 -24.53
CA ILE A 152 -10.62 0.55 -23.07
C ILE A 152 -11.07 -0.76 -22.42
N GLY A 153 -10.21 -1.44 -21.66
CA GLY A 153 -10.55 -2.67 -20.95
C GLY A 153 -11.36 -2.43 -19.68
N CYS A 154 -12.35 -3.28 -19.45
CA CYS A 154 -13.33 -3.18 -18.36
C CYS A 154 -13.36 -4.45 -17.49
N ASP A 155 -13.78 -4.29 -16.24
CA ASP A 155 -14.11 -5.41 -15.36
C ASP A 155 -15.53 -5.95 -15.63
N GLN A 156 -16.02 -6.88 -14.80
CA GLN A 156 -17.36 -7.47 -14.94
C GLN A 156 -18.48 -6.64 -14.30
N GLY A 157 -18.15 -5.49 -13.71
CA GLY A 157 -19.08 -4.69 -12.94
C GLY A 157 -19.53 -5.33 -11.61
N PRO A 158 -20.52 -4.73 -10.93
CA PRO A 158 -21.18 -3.49 -11.32
C PRO A 158 -20.25 -2.27 -11.25
N ALA A 159 -20.59 -1.23 -12.01
CA ALA A 159 -19.92 0.06 -11.97
C ALA A 159 -20.03 0.69 -10.57
N VAL A 160 -18.96 1.36 -10.18
CA VAL A 160 -18.92 2.29 -9.06
C VAL A 160 -19.03 3.70 -9.63
N ASP A 161 -20.26 4.14 -9.85
CA ASP A 161 -20.59 5.41 -10.52
C ASP A 161 -19.78 6.60 -9.97
N GLY A 162 -19.06 7.29 -10.85
CA GLY A 162 -18.27 8.48 -10.52
C GLY A 162 -16.89 8.18 -9.93
N TYR A 163 -16.55 6.89 -9.76
CA TYR A 163 -15.26 6.46 -9.22
C TYR A 163 -14.55 5.49 -10.15
N GLY A 164 -15.20 4.39 -10.56
CA GLY A 164 -14.56 3.33 -11.34
C GLY A 164 -14.87 3.38 -12.83
N ASP A 165 -15.81 4.20 -13.26
CA ASP A 165 -16.40 4.19 -14.60
C ASP A 165 -16.20 5.51 -15.34
N LEU A 166 -15.13 6.24 -15.05
CA LEU A 166 -14.91 7.58 -15.57
C LEU A 166 -14.36 7.56 -16.99
N VAL A 167 -15.03 8.29 -17.88
CA VAL A 167 -14.61 8.49 -19.28
C VAL A 167 -14.66 9.97 -19.64
N SER A 168 -13.70 10.42 -20.45
CA SER A 168 -13.73 11.71 -21.13
C SER A 168 -13.22 11.55 -22.56
N ILE A 169 -13.88 12.18 -23.53
CA ILE A 169 -13.53 12.08 -24.96
C ILE A 169 -13.16 13.47 -25.44
N SER A 170 -12.00 13.60 -26.08
CA SER A 170 -11.58 14.87 -26.70
C SER A 170 -12.57 15.31 -27.76
N GLU A 171 -12.99 16.57 -27.69
CA GLU A 171 -13.90 17.19 -28.66
C GLU A 171 -13.15 17.82 -29.86
N ASP A 172 -11.87 18.18 -29.67
CA ASP A 172 -11.05 18.88 -30.66
C ASP A 172 -10.11 17.95 -31.44
N GLY A 173 -10.08 16.66 -31.11
CA GLY A 173 -9.11 15.70 -31.64
C GLY A 173 -7.68 15.95 -31.14
N GLY A 174 -7.52 16.81 -30.13
CA GLY A 174 -6.28 17.11 -29.42
C GLY A 174 -6.25 16.50 -28.02
N ALA A 175 -5.30 16.95 -27.19
CA ALA A 175 -5.16 16.49 -25.80
C ALA A 175 -6.07 17.27 -24.82
N THR A 176 -7.03 18.06 -25.32
CA THR A 176 -8.00 18.77 -24.49
C THR A 176 -9.18 17.85 -24.19
N PHE A 177 -9.51 17.70 -22.92
CA PHE A 177 -10.61 16.85 -22.45
C PHE A 177 -11.68 17.70 -21.74
N PRO A 178 -12.97 17.45 -21.98
CA PRO A 178 -14.01 17.89 -21.06
C PRO A 178 -13.85 17.16 -19.70
N PRO A 179 -14.50 17.63 -18.62
CA PRO A 179 -14.53 16.92 -17.36
C PRO A 179 -14.96 15.46 -17.51
N PHE A 180 -14.42 14.57 -16.67
CA PHE A 180 -14.83 13.17 -16.65
C PHE A 180 -16.31 13.02 -16.29
N GLU A 181 -16.97 12.09 -16.97
CA GLU A 181 -18.36 11.69 -16.69
C GLU A 181 -18.40 10.21 -16.31
N SER A 182 -19.37 9.84 -15.47
CA SER A 182 -19.66 8.43 -15.16
C SER A 182 -20.33 7.78 -16.37
N LEU A 183 -19.67 6.76 -16.92
CA LEU A 183 -20.14 6.02 -18.09
C LEU A 183 -21.48 5.35 -17.83
N HIS A 184 -21.65 4.72 -16.66
CA HIS A 184 -22.89 4.01 -16.33
C HIS A 184 -24.06 4.99 -16.14
N GLN A 185 -23.81 6.17 -15.56
CA GLN A 185 -24.85 7.20 -15.47
C GLN A 185 -25.24 7.78 -16.83
N ALA A 186 -24.28 7.99 -17.72
CA ALA A 186 -24.53 8.47 -19.07
C ALA A 186 -25.21 7.40 -19.94
N VAL A 187 -24.82 6.13 -19.79
CA VAL A 187 -25.30 4.99 -20.58
C VAL A 187 -25.59 3.81 -19.63
N PRO A 188 -26.84 3.67 -19.13
CA PRO A 188 -27.21 2.67 -18.11
C PRO A 188 -26.96 1.20 -18.46
N THR A 189 -26.73 0.89 -19.74
CA THR A 189 -26.41 -0.46 -20.18
C THR A 189 -24.93 -0.81 -20.02
N LEU A 190 -24.05 0.18 -19.82
CA LEU A 190 -22.62 0.00 -19.64
C LEU A 190 -22.29 0.04 -18.15
N ASN A 191 -22.52 -1.06 -17.47
CA ASN A 191 -22.40 -1.19 -16.01
C ASN A 191 -21.08 -1.88 -15.62
N TYR A 192 -19.96 -1.22 -15.93
CA TYR A 192 -18.62 -1.75 -15.74
C TYR A 192 -17.69 -0.69 -15.14
N ASN A 193 -16.64 -1.12 -14.43
CA ASN A 193 -15.51 -0.26 -14.10
C ASN A 193 -14.42 -0.41 -15.16
N ILE A 194 -13.65 0.64 -15.35
CA ILE A 194 -12.45 0.64 -16.17
C ILE A 194 -11.35 -0.09 -15.39
N TYR A 195 -10.66 -1.02 -16.04
CA TYR A 195 -9.53 -1.69 -15.41
C TYR A 195 -8.33 -0.73 -15.29
N VAL A 196 -8.09 -0.27 -14.06
CA VAL A 196 -6.99 0.61 -13.69
C VAL A 196 -6.42 0.16 -12.34
N VAL A 197 -5.15 -0.23 -12.32
CA VAL A 197 -4.42 -0.47 -11.06
C VAL A 197 -3.30 0.54 -10.95
N VAL A 198 -3.32 1.34 -9.90
CA VAL A 198 -2.33 2.40 -9.67
C VAL A 198 -1.25 1.87 -8.76
N HIS A 199 0.00 1.92 -9.22
CA HIS A 199 1.17 1.53 -8.44
C HIS A 199 1.75 2.73 -7.73
N LEU A 200 1.92 2.59 -6.42
CA LEU A 200 2.44 3.59 -5.51
C LEU A 200 3.79 3.14 -4.98
N LYS A 201 4.73 4.07 -4.82
CA LYS A 201 5.96 3.86 -4.06
C LYS A 201 5.99 4.82 -2.88
N LYS A 202 6.45 4.34 -1.73
CA LYS A 202 6.68 5.21 -0.58
C LYS A 202 7.74 6.26 -0.93
N GLY A 203 7.41 7.53 -0.76
CA GLY A 203 8.33 8.63 -1.06
C GLY A 203 9.61 8.52 -0.22
N GLU A 204 10.75 8.82 -0.84
CA GLU A 204 12.05 8.88 -0.16
C GLU A 204 12.18 10.22 0.58
N GLY A 205 11.35 10.37 1.62
CA GLY A 205 11.36 11.50 2.53
C GLY A 205 10.91 11.01 3.89
N VAL A 206 11.70 11.31 4.94
CA VAL A 206 11.27 11.07 6.32
C VAL A 206 10.18 12.10 6.64
N GLU A 207 8.96 11.84 6.19
CA GLU A 207 7.79 12.48 6.78
C GLU A 207 7.52 11.78 8.10
N ALA A 208 7.31 12.58 9.15
CA ALA A 208 7.14 12.09 10.51
C ALA A 208 6.10 10.96 10.49
N VAL A 209 6.54 9.75 10.84
CA VAL A 209 5.63 8.62 10.97
C VAL A 209 4.64 9.00 12.06
N LEU A 210 3.44 9.43 11.67
CA LEU A 210 2.27 9.45 12.53
C LEU A 210 1.94 7.98 12.77
N THR A 211 2.74 7.37 13.64
CA THR A 211 2.45 6.04 14.11
C THR A 211 1.09 6.12 14.80
N ASN A 212 0.12 5.34 14.34
CA ASN A 212 -1.06 4.92 15.12
C ASN A 212 -0.68 4.11 16.37
N ASP A 213 0.57 4.24 16.81
CA ASP A 213 1.12 3.71 18.03
C ASP A 213 0.46 4.46 19.19
N LYS A 214 -0.44 3.74 19.85
CA LYS A 214 -1.16 4.16 21.05
C LYS A 214 -0.22 4.42 22.23
N ALA A 215 1.08 4.13 22.11
CA ALA A 215 2.06 4.46 23.12
C ALA A 215 1.99 5.96 23.46
N ASN A 216 1.73 6.30 24.71
CA ASN A 216 1.73 7.68 25.18
C ASN A 216 2.46 7.75 26.52
N ALA A 217 2.87 8.95 26.93
CA ALA A 217 3.52 9.13 28.22
C ALA A 217 3.12 10.43 28.89
N TYR A 218 3.01 10.37 30.22
CA TYR A 218 2.72 11.54 31.06
C TYR A 218 3.57 11.49 32.33
N VAL A 219 3.73 12.65 32.97
CA VAL A 219 4.56 12.81 34.16
C VAL A 219 3.65 13.13 35.34
N GLN A 220 3.78 12.39 36.43
CA GLN A 220 3.06 12.66 37.68
C GLN A 220 4.00 12.41 38.87
N ASN A 221 4.12 13.39 39.77
CA ASN A 221 4.96 13.31 40.97
C ASN A 221 6.42 12.88 40.71
N GLY A 222 7.02 13.30 39.60
CA GLY A 222 8.40 12.92 39.24
C GLY A 222 8.55 11.49 38.74
N VAL A 223 7.45 10.85 38.34
CA VAL A 223 7.44 9.53 37.69
C VAL A 223 6.85 9.68 36.30
N ILE A 224 7.50 9.09 35.31
CA ILE A 224 7.01 9.00 33.94
C ILE A 224 6.21 7.71 33.83
N TYR A 225 4.96 7.84 33.41
CA TYR A 225 4.06 6.73 33.10
C TYR A 225 3.98 6.57 31.59
N VAL A 226 4.20 5.36 31.10
CA VAL A 226 4.20 5.01 29.68
C VAL A 226 3.03 4.07 29.42
N ALA A 227 1.94 4.60 28.87
CA ALA A 227 0.78 3.81 28.48
C ALA A 227 1.00 3.18 27.10
N GLY A 228 0.59 1.94 26.91
CA GLY A 228 0.60 1.30 25.58
C GLY A 228 1.97 0.79 25.11
N ALA A 229 2.94 0.62 26.02
CA ALA A 229 4.23 0.01 25.69
C ALA A 229 4.08 -1.51 25.44
N ASN A 230 3.20 -2.21 26.16
CA ASN A 230 2.85 -3.62 25.89
C ASN A 230 4.09 -4.54 25.76
N GLY A 231 5.09 -4.36 26.62
CA GLY A 231 6.34 -5.14 26.60
C GLY A 231 7.38 -4.71 25.56
N ARG A 232 7.14 -3.62 24.83
CA ARG A 232 8.11 -3.03 23.89
C ARG A 232 9.21 -2.28 24.63
N GLN A 233 10.38 -2.19 24.01
CA GLN A 233 11.49 -1.42 24.56
C GLN A 233 11.14 0.07 24.65
N VAL A 234 11.32 0.60 25.83
CA VAL A 234 11.20 2.00 26.22
C VAL A 234 12.59 2.55 26.49
N SER A 235 12.94 3.65 25.82
CA SER A 235 14.23 4.33 26.01
C SER A 235 14.00 5.80 26.32
N LEU A 236 14.59 6.31 27.40
CA LEU A 236 14.53 7.70 27.82
C LEU A 236 15.87 8.38 27.59
N PHE A 237 15.86 9.53 26.93
CA PHE A 237 17.04 10.33 26.63
C PHE A 237 16.92 11.70 27.28
N ASP A 238 18.02 12.22 27.82
CA ASP A 238 18.10 13.62 28.26
C ASP A 238 18.35 14.59 27.09
N MET A 239 18.41 15.90 27.36
CA MET A 239 18.64 16.93 26.35
C MET A 239 19.99 16.84 25.63
N ASN A 240 20.97 16.15 26.23
CA ASN A 240 22.28 15.93 25.63
C ASN A 240 22.31 14.64 24.80
N GLY A 241 21.17 13.94 24.68
CA GLY A 241 21.06 12.67 23.98
C GLY A 241 21.60 11.48 24.77
N LYS A 242 21.93 11.65 26.06
CA LYS A 242 22.39 10.54 26.90
C LYS A 242 21.19 9.67 27.31
N VAL A 243 21.38 8.36 27.21
CA VAL A 243 20.39 7.38 27.68
C VAL A 243 20.31 7.44 29.21
N VAL A 244 19.13 7.76 29.71
CA VAL A 244 18.78 7.78 31.13
C VAL A 244 18.20 6.44 31.56
N TYR A 245 17.34 5.87 30.72
CA TYR A 245 16.66 4.60 30.97
C TYR A 245 16.56 3.81 29.68
N THR A 246 16.71 2.50 29.78
CA THR A 246 16.33 1.55 28.72
C THR A 246 15.78 0.29 29.37
N GLY A 247 14.65 -0.21 28.87
CA GLY A 247 14.00 -1.41 29.39
C GLY A 247 12.58 -1.55 28.87
N VAL A 248 11.74 -2.32 29.57
CA VAL A 248 10.33 -2.55 29.20
C VAL A 248 9.35 -2.04 30.25
N SER A 249 9.85 -1.31 31.27
CA SER A 249 9.00 -0.80 32.34
C SER A 249 8.07 0.31 31.84
N GLU A 250 6.82 0.25 32.27
CA GLU A 250 5.81 1.28 32.00
C GLU A 250 5.86 2.43 33.02
N THR A 251 6.68 2.29 34.07
CA THR A 251 6.94 3.34 35.06
C THR A 251 8.43 3.60 35.18
N ILE A 252 8.85 4.85 35.02
CA ILE A 252 10.25 5.26 35.07
C ILE A 252 10.37 6.41 36.08
N ALA A 253 11.24 6.26 37.08
CA ALA A 253 11.58 7.36 37.97
C ALA A 253 12.29 8.46 37.16
N ALA A 254 11.76 9.68 37.18
CA ALA A 254 12.40 10.79 36.50
C ALA A 254 13.70 11.14 37.25
N PRO A 255 14.85 11.20 36.56
CA PRO A 255 16.12 11.43 37.25
C PRO A 255 16.23 12.86 37.80
N GLN A 256 15.78 13.90 37.06
CA GLN A 256 15.83 15.32 37.42
C GLN A 256 14.75 16.13 36.64
N LYS A 257 14.46 17.37 37.05
CA LYS A 257 13.61 18.28 36.27
C LYS A 257 14.30 18.67 34.97
N GLY A 258 13.56 18.72 33.88
CA GLY A 258 14.12 19.03 32.56
C GLY A 258 13.33 18.43 31.39
N MET A 259 13.87 18.60 30.19
CA MET A 259 13.29 18.02 28.97
C MET A 259 13.89 16.65 28.68
N TYR A 260 13.03 15.72 28.31
CA TYR A 260 13.40 14.37 27.93
C TYR A 260 12.73 13.97 26.63
N ILE A 261 13.37 13.05 25.90
CA ILE A 261 12.78 12.35 24.77
C ILE A 261 12.57 10.90 25.18
N LEU A 262 11.32 10.46 25.21
CA LEU A 262 10.96 9.06 25.41
C LEU A 262 10.74 8.41 24.04
N ARG A 263 11.37 7.28 23.78
CA ARG A 263 11.13 6.44 22.60
C ARG A 263 10.44 5.16 23.00
N VAL A 264 9.36 4.82 22.30
CA VAL A 264 8.65 3.54 22.40
C VAL A 264 8.45 3.02 20.98
N GLY A 265 9.22 2.00 20.61
CA GLY A 265 9.34 1.56 19.20
C GLY A 265 9.63 2.72 18.24
N ALA A 266 8.73 3.00 17.30
CA ALA A 266 8.89 4.05 16.29
C ALA A 266 8.38 5.44 16.76
N LYS A 267 7.74 5.52 17.93
CA LYS A 267 7.21 6.78 18.46
C LYS A 267 8.22 7.48 19.37
N SER A 268 8.36 8.79 19.20
CA SER A 268 9.14 9.66 20.08
C SER A 268 8.21 10.69 20.74
N ILE A 269 8.30 10.82 22.07
CA ILE A 269 7.46 11.70 22.89
C ILE A 269 8.38 12.66 23.64
N LYS A 270 8.11 13.96 23.56
CA LYS A 270 8.81 14.99 24.32
C LYS A 270 8.12 15.18 25.67
N LEU A 271 8.86 15.06 26.76
CA LEU A 271 8.35 15.17 28.12
C LEU A 271 9.08 16.28 28.87
N ALA A 272 8.31 17.15 29.54
CA ALA A 272 8.82 18.13 30.48
C ALA A 272 8.52 17.65 31.90
N ILE A 273 9.54 17.59 32.75
CA ILE A 273 9.46 17.13 34.14
C ILE A 273 9.76 18.29 35.08
#